data_AF-A0A965PFZ7-F1
#
_entry.id   AF-A0A965PFZ7-F1
#
_cell.length_a   1.000
_cell.length_b   1.000
_cell.length_c   1.000
_cell.angle_alpha   90.00
_cell.angle_beta   90.00
_cell.angle_gamma   90.00
#
_symmetry.space_group_name_H-M   'P 1'
#
loop_
_entity.id
_entity.type
_entity.pdbx_description
1 polymer ?
#
loop_
_entity_poly.entity_id
_entity_poly.type
_entity_poly.pdbx_seq_one_letter_code
_entity_poly.pdbx_strand_id
1 'polypeptide(L)'
;MAKYPDAPVEEVCSGCSKKDTKPGQQPRQLADAIAEAMLLDEVKACGGTFGYPDSLTAYQWQCIRALERARQKDQEREQQRQQQASDQAALQSRLQSRIGG
;
A
#
# COMPACT_ATOMS: atom_id res chain seq x y z
N MET A 1 -20.44 5.62 -19.40
CA MET A 1 -21.64 5.98 -18.63
C MET A 1 -21.36 5.71 -17.16
N ALA A 2 -21.32 6.76 -16.33
CA ALA A 2 -21.14 6.61 -14.88
C ALA A 2 -22.38 5.90 -14.31
N LYS A 3 -22.17 4.75 -13.68
CA LYS A 3 -23.26 3.81 -13.35
C LYS A 3 -24.21 4.36 -12.27
N TYR A 4 -23.82 5.41 -11.53
CA TYR A 4 -24.61 6.04 -10.46
C TYR A 4 -24.26 7.53 -10.33
N PRO A 5 -24.94 8.44 -11.04
CA PRO A 5 -24.68 9.88 -10.91
C PRO A 5 -25.28 10.49 -9.63
N ASP A 6 -26.41 9.97 -9.12
CA ASP A 6 -27.19 10.61 -8.04
C ASP A 6 -27.58 9.65 -6.88
N ALA A 7 -26.99 8.45 -6.81
CA ALA A 7 -27.32 7.50 -5.74
C ALA A 7 -26.63 7.89 -4.43
N PRO A 8 -27.31 7.79 -3.26
CA PRO A 8 -26.69 8.03 -1.96
C PRO A 8 -25.48 7.11 -1.76
N VAL A 9 -24.41 7.65 -1.18
CA VAL A 9 -23.12 6.95 -1.01
C VAL A 9 -23.29 5.64 -0.25
N GLU A 10 -24.25 5.56 0.68
CA GLU A 10 -24.55 4.33 1.42
C GLU A 10 -25.06 3.21 0.50
N GLU A 11 -25.91 3.51 -0.47
CA GLU A 11 -26.47 2.52 -1.41
C GLU A 11 -25.39 1.99 -2.37
N VAL A 12 -24.55 2.88 -2.90
CA VAL A 12 -23.40 2.50 -3.74
C VAL A 12 -22.39 1.65 -2.98
N CYS A 13 -22.19 1.94 -1.69
CA CYS A 13 -21.20 1.26 -0.87
C CYS A 13 -21.72 -0.06 -0.25
N SER A 14 -23.04 -0.23 -0.12
CA SER A 14 -23.66 -1.36 0.59
C SER A 14 -23.27 -2.74 0.02
N GLY A 15 -23.09 -2.84 -1.30
CA GLY A 15 -22.67 -4.06 -2.01
C GLY A 15 -21.20 -4.12 -2.42
N CYS A 16 -20.35 -3.20 -1.91
CA CYS A 16 -18.94 -3.16 -2.30
C CYS A 16 -18.14 -4.28 -1.60
N SER A 17 -17.50 -5.16 -2.37
CA SER A 17 -16.61 -6.21 -1.85
C SER A 17 -15.38 -5.68 -1.08
N LYS A 18 -15.12 -4.37 -1.17
CA LYS A 18 -14.04 -3.67 -0.46
C LYS A 18 -14.53 -2.97 0.81
N LYS A 19 -15.80 -3.13 1.20
CA LYS A 19 -16.36 -2.51 2.41
C LYS A 19 -15.59 -2.89 3.67
N ASP A 20 -15.20 -4.17 3.79
CA ASP A 20 -14.41 -4.70 4.91
C ASP A 20 -12.95 -4.23 4.90
N THR A 21 -12.50 -3.61 3.80
CA THR A 21 -11.17 -3.01 3.70
C THR A 21 -11.18 -1.51 4.05
N LYS A 22 -12.34 -0.94 4.39
CA LYS A 22 -12.42 0.46 4.86
C LYS A 22 -11.81 0.58 6.27
N PRO A 23 -11.04 1.65 6.55
CA PRO A 23 -10.58 1.95 7.90
C PRO A 23 -11.76 1.95 8.90
N GLY A 24 -11.63 1.16 9.97
CA GLY A 24 -12.67 1.03 11.01
C GLY A 24 -13.77 -0.02 10.74
N GLN A 25 -13.84 -0.59 9.53
CA GLN A 25 -14.75 -1.72 9.20
C GLN A 25 -14.01 -3.05 9.02
N GLN A 26 -12.69 -3.03 9.21
CA GLN A 26 -11.88 -4.23 9.13
C GLN A 26 -12.20 -5.22 10.26
N PRO A 27 -12.22 -6.53 9.97
CA PRO A 27 -12.30 -7.56 11.00
C PRO A 27 -11.31 -7.29 12.13
N ARG A 28 -11.75 -7.44 13.39
CA ARG A 28 -10.92 -7.14 14.57
C ARG A 28 -9.55 -7.82 14.54
N GLN A 29 -9.51 -9.07 14.10
CA GLN A 29 -8.27 -9.84 13.95
C GLN A 29 -7.25 -9.19 13.00
N LEU A 30 -7.71 -8.49 11.96
CA LEU A 30 -6.84 -7.73 11.07
C LEU A 30 -6.36 -6.43 11.72
N ALA A 31 -7.23 -5.75 12.48
CA ALA A 31 -6.82 -4.56 13.24
C ALA A 31 -5.72 -4.91 14.25
N ASP A 32 -5.89 -6.03 14.98
CA ASP A 32 -4.91 -6.52 15.95
C ASP A 32 -3.59 -6.88 15.26
N ALA A 33 -3.63 -7.54 14.10
CA ALA A 33 -2.43 -7.87 13.31
C ALA A 33 -1.68 -6.64 12.80
N ILE A 34 -2.41 -5.60 12.39
CA ILE A 34 -1.81 -4.33 11.96
C ILE A 34 -1.13 -3.65 13.16
N ALA A 35 -1.80 -3.59 14.31
CA ALA A 35 -1.23 -3.01 15.53
C ALA A 35 0.04 -3.74 15.97
N GLU A 36 0.02 -5.08 15.96
CA GLU A 36 1.19 -5.91 16.26
C GLU A 36 2.35 -5.64 15.30
N ALA A 37 2.07 -5.57 13.99
CA ALA A 37 3.09 -5.27 12.98
C ALA A 37 3.72 -3.89 13.20
N MET A 38 2.91 -2.87 13.52
CA MET A 38 3.40 -1.51 13.78
C MET A 38 4.27 -1.44 15.04
N LEU A 39 3.85 -2.11 16.12
CA LEU A 39 4.64 -2.16 17.36
C LEU A 39 6.02 -2.79 17.13
N LEU A 40 6.08 -3.92 16.41
CA LEU A 40 7.36 -4.58 16.10
C LEU A 40 8.25 -3.73 15.19
N ASP A 41 7.66 -2.95 14.30
CA ASP A 41 8.38 -2.03 13.43
C ASP A 41 8.98 -0.85 14.22
N GLU A 42 8.25 -0.31 15.20
CA GLU A 42 8.77 0.70 16.12
C GLU A 42 9.97 0.18 16.91
N VAL A 43 9.89 -1.06 17.41
CA VAL A 43 11.02 -1.70 18.09
C VAL A 43 12.25 -1.79 17.17
N LYS A 44 12.07 -2.17 15.90
CA LYS A 44 13.17 -2.16 14.92
C LYS A 44 13.70 -0.74 14.66
N ALA A 45 12.81 0.24 14.54
CA ALA A 45 13.19 1.63 14.30
C ALA A 45 14.03 2.22 15.45
N CYS A 46 13.77 1.79 16.68
CA CYS A 46 14.58 2.14 17.86
C CYS A 46 15.90 1.34 17.98
N GLY A 47 16.23 0.47 17.01
CA GLY A 47 17.45 -0.34 17.00
C GLY A 47 17.30 -1.72 17.64
N GLY A 48 16.08 -2.13 18.02
CA GLY A 48 15.79 -3.48 18.47
C GLY A 48 15.98 -4.51 17.36
N THR A 49 16.50 -5.68 17.71
CA THR A 49 16.68 -6.80 16.78
C THR A 49 16.01 -8.06 17.30
N PHE A 50 15.51 -8.88 16.37
CA PHE A 50 14.79 -10.12 16.68
C PHE A 50 15.58 -11.30 16.09
N GLY A 51 16.12 -12.16 16.95
CA GLY A 51 16.83 -13.38 16.55
C GLY A 51 15.88 -14.54 16.21
N TYR A 52 16.04 -15.14 15.03
CA TYR A 52 15.27 -16.33 14.64
C TYR A 52 15.80 -17.59 15.37
N PRO A 53 14.95 -18.56 15.77
CA PRO A 53 13.49 -18.57 15.63
C PRO A 53 12.71 -17.97 16.82
N ASP A 54 13.29 -17.96 18.01
CA ASP A 54 12.52 -17.92 19.27
C ASP A 54 12.23 -16.51 19.81
N SER A 55 12.76 -15.44 19.20
CA SER A 55 12.51 -14.07 19.67
C SER A 55 11.08 -13.57 19.43
N LEU A 56 10.37 -14.19 18.49
CA LEU A 56 9.00 -13.84 18.13
C LEU A 56 8.18 -15.10 17.88
N THR A 57 6.89 -15.02 18.15
CA THR A 57 5.96 -16.08 17.79
C THR A 57 5.82 -16.17 16.26
N ALA A 58 5.35 -17.33 15.77
CA ALA A 58 5.07 -17.52 14.35
C ALA A 58 4.12 -16.43 13.79
N TYR A 59 3.14 -16.01 14.58
CA TYR A 59 2.19 -14.95 14.23
C TYR A 59 2.88 -13.60 14.05
N GLN A 60 3.72 -13.19 15.00
CA GLN A 60 4.48 -11.93 14.95
C GLN A 60 5.43 -11.89 13.76
N TRP A 61 6.11 -13.01 13.48
CA TRP A 61 6.93 -13.15 12.27
C TRP A 61 6.12 -12.98 10.97
N GLN A 62 4.86 -13.43 10.93
CA GLN A 62 4.01 -13.19 9.76
C GLN A 62 3.57 -11.73 9.66
N CYS A 63 3.22 -11.09 10.78
CA CYS A 63 2.81 -9.69 10.82
C CYS A 63 3.90 -8.76 10.26
N ILE A 64 5.14 -8.90 10.74
CA ILE A 64 6.25 -8.06 10.29
C ILE A 64 6.63 -8.33 8.83
N ARG A 65 6.64 -9.60 8.40
CA ARG A 65 6.91 -9.95 6.99
C ARG A 65 5.81 -9.43 6.05
N ALA A 66 4.56 -9.42 6.50
CA ALA A 66 3.46 -8.86 5.72
C ALA A 66 3.64 -7.34 5.53
N LEU A 67 4.03 -6.63 6.60
CA LEU A 67 4.31 -5.19 6.54
C LEU A 67 5.48 -4.87 5.61
N GLU A 68 6.59 -5.61 5.72
CA GLU A 68 7.77 -5.44 4.85
C GLU A 68 7.41 -5.65 3.37
N ARG A 69 6.64 -6.70 3.06
CA ARG A 69 6.14 -6.95 1.70
C ARG A 69 5.22 -5.85 1.18
N ALA A 70 4.38 -5.28 2.03
CA ALA A 70 3.51 -4.18 1.65
C ALA A 70 4.34 -2.93 1.27
N ARG A 71 5.32 -2.57 2.11
CA ARG A 71 6.25 -1.46 1.85
C ARG A 71 7.05 -1.65 0.56
N GLN A 72 7.55 -2.87 0.33
CA GLN A 72 8.29 -3.18 -0.90
C GLN A 72 7.40 -2.95 -2.14
N LYS A 73 6.15 -3.43 -2.11
CA LYS A 73 5.21 -3.22 -3.23
C LYS A 73 4.90 -1.74 -3.45
N ASP A 74 4.80 -0.96 -2.39
CA ASP A 74 4.55 0.49 -2.51
C ASP A 74 5.76 1.20 -3.12
N GLN A 75 6.98 0.82 -2.73
CA GLN A 75 8.22 1.34 -3.35
C GLN A 75 8.32 0.96 -4.83
N GLU A 76 8.04 -0.30 -5.20
CA GLU A 76 8.05 -0.76 -6.59
C GLU A 76 7.03 0.01 -7.44
N ARG A 77 5.83 0.27 -6.92
CA ARG A 77 4.80 1.08 -7.59
C ARG A 77 5.24 2.51 -7.78
N GLU A 78 5.89 3.09 -6.79
CA GLU A 78 6.40 4.46 -6.87
C GLU A 78 7.53 4.59 -7.90
N GLN A 79 8.46 3.63 -7.92
CA GLN A 79 9.51 3.57 -8.95
C GLN A 79 8.94 3.45 -10.35
N GLN A 80 7.91 2.60 -10.55
CA GLN A 80 7.23 2.48 -11.85
C GLN A 80 6.56 3.79 -12.27
N ARG A 81 5.92 4.52 -11.35
CA ARG A 81 5.33 5.83 -11.63
C ARG A 81 6.39 6.84 -12.05
N GLN A 82 7.53 6.88 -11.37
CA GLN A 82 8.63 7.79 -11.67
C GLN A 82 9.24 7.48 -13.05
N GLN A 83 9.44 6.20 -13.37
CA GLN A 83 9.96 5.79 -14.68
C GLN A 83 9.00 6.18 -15.81
N GLN A 84 7.70 5.96 -15.65
CA GLN A 84 6.70 6.36 -16.64
C GLN A 84 6.66 7.88 -16.84
N ALA A 85 6.78 8.65 -15.76
CA ALA A 85 6.84 10.11 -15.83
C ALA A 85 8.11 10.58 -16.57
N SER A 86 9.27 9.97 -16.30
CA SER A 86 10.51 10.31 -17.01
C SER A 86 10.46 9.95 -18.48
N ASP A 87 9.90 8.78 -18.82
CA ASP A 87 9.77 8.33 -20.20
C ASP A 87 8.83 9.25 -20.99
N GLN A 88 7.71 9.67 -20.36
CA GLN A 88 6.78 10.62 -20.96
C GLN A 88 7.42 12.00 -21.16
N ALA A 89 8.19 12.50 -20.19
CA ALA A 89 8.92 13.76 -20.32
C ALA A 89 9.98 13.70 -21.43
N ALA A 90 10.72 12.59 -21.53
CA ALA A 90 11.71 12.39 -22.59
C ALA A 90 11.06 12.33 -23.99
N LEU A 91 9.91 11.67 -24.12
CA LEU A 91 9.14 11.65 -25.37
C LEU A 91 8.63 13.05 -25.76
N GLN A 92 8.09 13.82 -24.81
CA GLN A 92 7.63 15.18 -25.06
C GLN A 92 8.77 16.11 -25.51
N SER A 93 9.92 16.04 -24.85
CA SER A 93 11.12 16.80 -25.22
C SER A 93 11.56 16.49 -26.66
N ARG A 94 11.61 15.20 -27.05
CA ARG A 94 11.95 14.78 -28.42
C ARG A 94 10.95 15.28 -29.46
N LEU A 95 9.65 15.29 -29.15
CA LEU A 95 8.61 15.79 -30.05
C LEU A 95 8.71 17.31 -30.24
N GLN A 96 8.96 18.06 -29.17
CA GLN A 96 9.15 19.51 -29.24
C GLN A 96 10.37 19.90 -30.08
N SER A 97 11.51 19.20 -29.91
CA SER A 97 12.71 19.45 -30.71
C SER A 97 12.55 19.13 -32.20
N ARG A 98 11.59 18.28 -32.59
CA ARG A 98 11.31 17.94 -34.00
C ARG A 98 10.36 18.89 -34.71
N ILE A 99 9.54 19.64 -33.96
CA ILE A 99 8.54 20.57 -34.52
C ILE A 99 9.07 22.01 -34.59
N GLY A 100 10.07 22.35 -33.78
CA GLY A 100 10.65 23.70 -33.70
C GLY A 100 11.97 23.92 -34.48
N GLY A 101 12.34 23.01 -35.39
CA GLY A 101 13.57 23.08 -36.20
C GLY A 101 13.30 23.13 -37.69
#